data_AF-A0A934J668-F1
#
_entry.id   AF-A0A934J668-F1
#
_cell.length_a   1.000
_cell.length_b   1.000
_cell.length_c   1.000
_cell.angle_alpha   90.00
_cell.angle_beta   90.00
_cell.angle_gamma   90.00
#
_symmetry.space_group_name_H-M   'P 1'
#
loop_
_entity.id
_entity.type
_entity.pdbx_description
1 polymer ?
#
loop_
_entity_poly.entity_id
_entity_poly.type
_entity_poly.pdbx_seq_one_letter_code
_entity_poly.pdbx_strand_id
1 'polypeptide(L)'
;MRFTAGGQVGGQAAAIIWEDGTVIGSRFAVQLVQLEAANLEGELVGPVGQQTETQHLRSALSAMLIIDRVLADAVFTGEVPETGSAPHGAVI
;
A
#
# COMPACT_ATOMS: atom_id res chain seq x y z
N MET A 1 2.13 13.73 -1.31
CA MET A 1 3.16 12.68 -1.32
C MET A 1 2.82 11.68 -2.42
N ARG A 2 3.84 11.20 -3.15
CA ARG A 2 3.65 10.34 -4.31
C ARG A 2 4.73 9.26 -4.46
N PHE A 3 4.33 8.01 -4.63
CA PHE A 3 5.23 6.90 -4.97
C PHE A 3 4.67 6.03 -6.09
N THR A 4 5.55 5.28 -6.74
CA THR A 4 5.21 4.33 -7.80
C THR A 4 5.69 2.94 -7.42
N ALA A 5 4.82 1.95 -7.58
CA ALA A 5 5.12 0.53 -7.45
C ALA A 5 5.04 -0.13 -8.83
N GLY A 6 6.14 -0.74 -9.28
CA GLY A 6 6.17 -1.60 -10.45
C GLY A 6 6.23 -3.06 -10.03
N GLY A 7 5.56 -3.96 -10.75
CA GLY A 7 5.58 -5.39 -10.45
C GLY A 7 4.77 -6.19 -11.46
N GLN A 8 4.29 -7.36 -11.06
CA GLN A 8 3.40 -8.19 -11.89
C GLN A 8 2.05 -8.41 -11.23
N VAL A 9 0.98 -8.40 -12.03
CA VAL A 9 -0.36 -8.82 -11.63
C VAL A 9 -0.84 -9.86 -12.64
N GLY A 10 -1.16 -11.07 -12.17
CA GLY A 10 -1.64 -12.14 -13.05
C GLY A 10 -0.64 -12.51 -14.16
N GLY A 11 0.67 -12.39 -13.89
CA GLY A 11 1.74 -12.65 -14.86
C GLY A 11 1.98 -11.55 -15.89
N GLN A 12 1.30 -10.41 -15.78
CA GLN A 12 1.52 -9.24 -16.63
C GLN A 12 2.20 -8.12 -15.87
N ALA A 13 3.14 -7.43 -16.52
CA ALA A 13 3.77 -6.25 -15.94
C ALA A 13 2.73 -5.15 -15.68
N ALA A 14 2.77 -4.59 -14.48
CA ALA A 14 1.86 -3.56 -14.03
C ALA A 14 2.62 -2.48 -13.27
N ALA A 15 2.10 -1.26 -13.34
CA ALA A 15 2.55 -0.15 -12.53
C ALA A 15 1.35 0.49 -11.83
N ILE A 16 1.53 0.80 -10.55
CA ILE A 16 0.58 1.49 -9.70
C ILE A 16 1.28 2.74 -9.16
N ILE A 17 0.61 3.89 -9.28
CA ILE A 17 1.02 5.15 -8.68
C ILE A 17 0.06 5.40 -7.52
N TRP A 18 0.61 5.69 -6.36
CA TRP A 18 -0.17 6.24 -5.25
C TRP A 18 0.14 7.74 -5.12
N GLU A 19 -0.89 8.56 -5.03
CA GLU A 19 -0.79 10.00 -4.88
C GLU A 19 -1.89 10.50 -3.95
N ASP A 20 -1.50 11.02 -2.79
CA ASP A 20 -2.38 11.69 -1.81
C ASP A 20 -3.70 10.96 -1.53
N GLY A 21 -3.61 9.65 -1.31
CA GLY A 21 -4.74 8.80 -0.96
C GLY A 21 -5.45 8.16 -2.16
N THR A 22 -4.95 8.38 -3.37
CA THR A 22 -5.54 7.88 -4.61
C THR A 22 -4.59 6.89 -5.30
N VAL A 23 -5.16 5.81 -5.83
CA VAL A 23 -4.43 4.78 -6.59
C VAL A 23 -4.73 4.95 -8.07
N ILE A 24 -3.67 5.09 -8.87
CA ILE A 24 -3.72 5.35 -10.31
C ILE A 24 -2.89 4.28 -11.02
N GLY A 25 -3.33 3.75 -12.15
CA GLY A 25 -2.59 2.70 -12.87
C GLY A 25 -3.45 1.98 -13.89
N SER A 26 -3.05 0.78 -14.27
CA SER A 26 -3.90 -0.07 -15.11
C SER A 26 -5.23 -0.36 -14.41
N ARG A 27 -6.34 -0.37 -15.16
CA ARG A 27 -7.68 -0.58 -14.59
C ARG A 27 -7.75 -1.86 -13.76
N PHE A 28 -7.15 -2.94 -14.26
CA PHE A 28 -7.13 -4.23 -13.57
C PHE A 28 -6.37 -4.18 -12.25
N ALA A 29 -5.15 -3.63 -12.24
CA ALA A 29 -4.35 -3.52 -11.03
C ALA A 29 -5.02 -2.60 -9.99
N VAL A 30 -5.57 -1.46 -10.42
CA VAL A 30 -6.31 -0.54 -9.53
C VAL A 30 -7.52 -1.22 -8.91
N GLN A 31 -8.29 -1.98 -9.69
CA GLN A 31 -9.45 -2.72 -9.18
C GLN A 31 -9.07 -3.76 -8.13
N LEU A 32 -7.95 -4.46 -8.31
CA LEU A 32 -7.46 -5.42 -7.33
C LEU A 32 -6.98 -4.76 -6.04
N VAL A 33 -6.26 -3.62 -6.15
CA VAL A 33 -5.87 -2.84 -4.96
C VAL A 33 -7.09 -2.34 -4.21
N GLN A 34 -8.11 -1.84 -4.91
CA GLN A 34 -9.36 -1.39 -4.29
C GLN A 34 -10.13 -2.54 -3.64
N LEU A 35 -10.17 -3.71 -4.29
CA LEU A 35 -10.82 -4.90 -3.76
C LEU A 35 -10.10 -5.41 -2.50
N GLU A 36 -8.78 -5.49 -2.53
CA GLU A 36 -7.97 -5.91 -1.38
C GLU A 36 -8.14 -4.93 -0.21
N ALA A 37 -8.09 -3.62 -0.48
CA ALA A 37 -8.35 -2.61 0.54
C ALA A 37 -9.74 -2.78 1.16
N ALA A 38 -10.77 -3.01 0.33
CA ALA A 38 -12.15 -3.21 0.80
C ALA A 38 -12.31 -4.49 1.65
N ASN A 39 -11.59 -5.56 1.32
CA ASN A 39 -11.59 -6.80 2.10
C ASN A 39 -10.95 -6.64 3.48
N LEU A 40 -10.03 -5.69 3.62
CA LEU A 40 -9.31 -5.41 4.86
C LEU A 40 -10.01 -4.39 5.75
N GLU A 41 -11.11 -3.77 5.30
CA GLU A 41 -11.84 -2.80 6.11
C GLU A 41 -12.36 -3.47 7.39
N GLY A 42 -11.98 -2.92 8.56
CA GLY A 42 -12.21 -3.52 9.87
C GLY A 42 -11.03 -4.33 10.41
N GLU A 43 -9.95 -4.49 9.63
CA GLU A 43 -8.68 -5.07 10.06
C GLU A 43 -7.59 -3.99 10.19
N LEU A 44 -6.64 -4.19 11.09
CA LEU A 44 -5.52 -3.27 11.25
C LEU A 44 -4.47 -3.49 10.17
N VAL A 45 -4.29 -2.50 9.28
CA VAL A 45 -3.29 -2.52 8.20
C VAL A 45 -2.25 -1.45 8.42
N GLY A 46 -1.00 -1.85 8.63
CA GLY A 46 0.13 -0.95 8.80
C GLY A 46 1.16 -1.48 9.81
N PRO A 47 2.32 -0.84 9.90
CA PRO A 47 3.26 -1.09 10.98
C PRO A 47 2.68 -0.62 12.31
N VAL A 48 3.09 -1.28 13.40
CA VAL A 48 2.59 -0.99 14.77
C VAL A 48 2.73 0.50 15.08
N GLY A 49 1.62 1.11 15.56
CA GLY A 49 1.57 2.54 15.88
C GLY A 49 1.23 3.48 14.71
N GLN A 50 1.16 2.95 13.48
CA GLN A 50 0.75 3.70 12.27
C GLN A 50 -0.25 2.87 11.43
N GLN A 51 -1.01 1.99 12.08
CA GLN A 51 -2.05 1.19 11.46
C GLN A 51 -3.28 2.02 11.13
N THR A 52 -3.98 1.65 10.06
CA THR A 52 -5.35 2.10 9.78
C THR A 52 -6.31 0.93 9.92
N GLU A 53 -7.53 1.20 10.40
CA GLU A 53 -8.62 0.23 10.49
C GLU A 53 -9.62 0.37 9.34
N THR A 54 -9.69 1.58 8.75
CA THR A 54 -10.59 1.88 7.64
C THR A 54 -9.93 2.84 6.65
N GLN A 55 -10.45 2.91 5.44
CA GLN A 55 -10.01 3.80 4.37
C GLN A 55 -8.49 3.69 4.13
N HIS A 56 -7.96 2.48 4.13
CA HIS A 56 -6.52 2.22 4.16
C HIS A 56 -5.75 2.95 3.07
N LEU A 57 -6.34 3.10 1.88
CA LEU A 57 -5.71 3.78 0.76
C LEU A 57 -5.43 5.27 0.99
N ARG A 58 -6.05 5.90 1.99
CA ARG A 58 -5.73 7.29 2.40
C ARG A 58 -4.41 7.40 3.14
N SER A 59 -3.97 6.33 3.79
CA SER A 59 -2.66 6.24 4.44
C SER A 59 -1.66 5.67 3.44
N ALA A 60 -0.54 6.36 3.25
CA ALA A 60 0.48 5.90 2.33
C ALA A 60 1.14 4.58 2.76
N LEU A 61 1.40 4.39 4.05
CA LEU A 61 1.99 3.16 4.57
C LEU A 61 1.06 1.97 4.38
N SER A 62 -0.22 2.14 4.72
CA SER A 62 -1.21 1.08 4.54
C SER A 62 -1.44 0.80 3.04
N ALA A 63 -1.50 1.84 2.21
CA ALA A 63 -1.58 1.68 0.76
C ALA A 63 -0.37 0.94 0.18
N MET A 64 0.85 1.26 0.62
CA MET A 64 2.07 0.56 0.18
C MET A 64 2.01 -0.93 0.49
N LEU A 65 1.59 -1.31 1.70
CA LEU A 65 1.45 -2.72 2.09
C LEU A 65 0.37 -3.45 1.28
N ILE A 66 -0.75 -2.78 0.99
CA ILE A 66 -1.82 -3.37 0.15
C ILE A 66 -1.33 -3.54 -1.29
N ILE A 67 -0.63 -2.55 -1.83
CA ILE A 67 -0.06 -2.61 -3.17
C ILE A 67 0.98 -3.74 -3.28
N ASP A 68 1.82 -3.94 -2.25
CA ASP A 68 2.79 -5.03 -2.15
C ASP A 68 2.13 -6.42 -2.16
N ARG A 69 0.96 -6.57 -1.52
CA ARG A 69 0.19 -7.83 -1.54
C ARG A 69 -0.40 -8.14 -2.93
N VAL A 70 -0.75 -7.11 -3.70
CA VAL A 70 -1.37 -7.27 -5.02
C VAL A 70 -0.33 -7.49 -6.12
N LEU A 71 0.82 -6.82 -6.03
CA LEU A 71 1.90 -6.92 -7.00
C LEU A 71 2.90 -8.00 -6.60
N ALA A 72 3.10 -9.00 -7.46
CA ALA A 72 4.25 -9.88 -7.35
C ALA A 72 5.53 -9.12 -7.70
N ASP A 73 6.58 -9.34 -6.90
CA ASP A 73 7.90 -8.71 -7.04
C ASP A 73 7.84 -7.17 -7.10
N ALA A 74 7.04 -6.58 -6.20
CA ALA A 74 6.84 -5.13 -6.17
C ALA A 74 8.14 -4.37 -5.89
N VAL A 75 8.44 -3.40 -6.75
CA VAL A 75 9.55 -2.46 -6.61
C VAL A 75 8.99 -1.05 -6.47
N PHE A 76 9.27 -0.42 -5.32
CA PHE A 76 8.79 0.92 -4.99
C PHE A 76 9.83 1.98 -5.32
N THR A 77 9.38 3.11 -5.87
CA THR A 77 10.20 4.25 -6.28
C THR A 77 9.48 5.57 -6.00
N GLY A 78 10.24 6.67 -5.90
CA GLY A 78 9.70 8.00 -5.57
C GLY A 78 9.70 8.28 -4.07
N GLU A 79 8.70 9.02 -3.58
CA GLU A 79 8.53 9.33 -2.16
C GLU A 79 7.90 8.14 -1.42
N VAL A 80 8.65 7.04 -1.34
CA VAL A 80 8.20 5.81 -0.66
C VAL A 80 8.04 6.10 0.83
N PRO A 81 6.86 5.83 1.43
CA PRO A 81 6.64 6.12 2.84
C PRO A 81 7.49 5.21 3.72
N GLU A 82 8.17 5.80 4.69
CA GLU A 82 8.96 5.06 5.67
C GLU A 82 8.15 4.87 6.97
N THR A 83 8.39 3.76 7.65
CA THR A 83 7.81 3.56 8.98
C THR A 83 8.49 4.54 9.94
N GLY A 84 7.72 5.44 10.57
CA GLY A 84 8.24 6.20 11.71
C GLY A 84 8.85 5.24 12.75
N SER A 85 10.05 5.55 13.24
CA SER A 85 10.72 4.76 14.29
C SER A 85 9.76 4.57 15.47
N ALA A 86 9.54 3.32 15.89
CA ALA A 86 8.78 3.04 17.10
C ALA A 86 9.36 3.87 18.26
N PRO A 87 8.54 4.44 19.16
CA PRO A 87 9.05 5.14 20.34
C PRO A 87 9.97 4.18 21.11
N HIS A 88 11.15 4.65 21.51
CA HIS A 88 12.12 3.89 22.30
C HIS A 88 11.41 3.31 23.55
N GLY A 89 11.13 2.00 23.55
CA GLY A 89 10.52 1.33 24.71
C GLY A 89 9.52 0.21 24.41
N ALA A 90 9.14 -0.05 23.16
CA ALA A 90 8.33 -1.23 22.83
C ALA A 90 9.18 -2.51 22.96
N VAL A 91 8.97 -3.27 24.04
CA VAL A 91 9.52 -4.62 24.23
C VAL A 91 8.60 -5.60 23.48
N ILE A 92 9.19 -6.43 22.61
CA ILE A 92 8.52 -7.49 21.84
C ILE A 92 8.29 -8.70 22.75
#